data_AF-A0A8S0XQU7-F1
#
_entry.id   AF-A0A8S0XQU7-F1
#
_cell.length_a   1.000
_cell.length_b   1.000
_cell.length_c   1.000
_cell.angle_alpha   90.00
_cell.angle_beta   90.00
_cell.angle_gamma   90.00
#
_symmetry.space_group_name_H-M   'P 1'
#
loop_
_entity.id
_entity.type
_entity.pdbx_description
1 polymer ?
#
loop_
_entity_poly.entity_id
_entity_poly.type
_entity_poly.pdbx_seq_one_letter_code
_entity_poly.pdbx_strand_id
1 'polypeptide(L)'
;MVEDVITPDFAARLSSKAKEGAIRAIATMMVLTQRHHPNMLILLFKFSAHFAVQDHNDYDDWQAFLDLLNEVSIEERYFLLDLLSIAAVFDGRLSPLEKRLLPEAFGNLNAIYMERIQSLKKCLLSGRIHAAKALCQLNYQPEPGLSA
;
A
#
# COMPACT_ATOMS: atom_id res chain seq x y z
N MET A 1 0.75 21.94 11.28
CA MET A 1 1.63 20.76 11.39
C MET A 1 0.96 19.66 10.59
N VAL A 2 1.63 19.13 9.57
CA VAL A 2 1.10 18.01 8.79
C VAL A 2 1.25 16.79 9.69
N GLU A 3 0.15 16.12 10.05
CA GLU A 3 0.21 14.83 10.74
C GLU A 3 1.05 13.87 9.90
N ASP A 4 2.06 13.25 10.50
CA ASP A 4 2.87 12.26 9.81
C ASP A 4 1.99 11.06 9.47
N VAL A 5 2.07 10.61 8.22
CA VAL A 5 1.34 9.44 7.70
C VAL A 5 1.71 8.18 8.48
N ILE A 6 2.90 8.17 9.09
CA ILE A 6 3.41 7.12 9.95
C ILE A 6 3.89 7.77 11.24
N THR A 7 3.34 7.39 12.39
CA THR A 7 3.88 7.83 13.67
C THR A 7 5.19 7.10 13.97
N PRO A 8 6.18 7.73 14.63
CA PRO A 8 7.43 7.07 15.01
C PRO A 8 7.22 5.76 15.79
N ASP A 9 6.20 5.73 16.67
CA ASP A 9 5.85 4.56 17.46
C ASP A 9 5.34 3.39 16.61
N PHE A 10 4.57 3.70 15.55
CA PHE A 10 4.09 2.67 14.63
C PHE A 10 5.25 2.12 13.78
N ALA A 11 6.10 3.01 13.25
CA ALA A 11 7.30 2.61 12.50
C ALA A 11 8.26 1.74 13.32
N ALA A 12 8.41 2.00 14.63
CA ALA A 12 9.27 1.22 15.51
C ALA A 12 8.77 -0.22 15.74
N ARG A 13 7.46 -0.47 15.63
CA ARG A 13 6.85 -1.79 15.83
C ARG A 13 6.94 -2.71 14.61
N LEU A 14 7.14 -2.15 13.42
CA LEU A 14 7.30 -2.92 12.19
C LEU A 14 8.66 -3.61 12.15
N SER A 15 8.66 -4.88 11.75
CA SER A 15 9.88 -5.62 11.43
C SER A 15 10.62 -4.99 10.25
N SER A 16 11.91 -5.32 10.11
CA SER A 16 12.69 -4.89 8.94
C SER A 16 12.08 -5.36 7.62
N LYS A 17 11.46 -6.56 7.61
CA LYS A 17 10.75 -7.08 6.44
C LYS A 17 9.50 -6.29 6.12
N ALA A 18 8.68 -5.92 7.10
CA ALA A 18 7.51 -5.08 6.85
C ALA A 18 7.88 -3.67 6.37
N LYS A 19 8.98 -3.10 6.87
CA LYS A 19 9.52 -1.83 6.38
C LYS A 19 9.96 -1.93 4.92
N GLU A 20 10.68 -3.00 4.56
CA GLU A 20 11.02 -3.29 3.16
C GLU A 20 9.77 -3.51 2.30
N GLY A 21 8.82 -4.30 2.79
CA GLY A 21 7.55 -4.57 2.12
C GLY A 21 6.77 -3.31 1.81
N ALA A 22 6.85 -2.30 2.69
CA ALA A 22 6.18 -1.03 2.47
C ALA A 22 6.81 -0.24 1.31
N ILE A 23 8.14 -0.26 1.21
CA ILE A 23 8.85 0.31 0.06
C ILE A 23 8.48 -0.45 -1.22
N ARG A 24 8.48 -1.79 -1.18
CA ARG A 24 8.10 -2.65 -2.32
C ARG A 24 6.68 -2.37 -2.79
N ALA A 25 5.71 -2.30 -1.88
CA ALA A 25 4.31 -2.01 -2.21
C ALA A 25 4.17 -0.72 -3.03
N ILE A 26 4.92 0.33 -2.67
CA ILE A 26 4.88 1.62 -3.38
C ILE A 26 5.67 1.55 -4.69
N ALA A 27 6.88 0.99 -4.67
CA ALA A 27 7.78 0.91 -5.82
C ALA A 27 7.17 0.05 -6.94
N THR A 28 6.66 -1.14 -6.61
CA THR A 28 6.01 -2.00 -7.59
C THR A 28 4.77 -1.33 -8.19
N MET A 29 3.94 -0.66 -7.38
CA MET A 29 2.79 0.06 -7.93
C MET A 29 3.19 1.22 -8.87
N MET A 30 4.27 1.93 -8.55
CA MET A 30 4.80 2.99 -9.41
C MET A 30 5.27 2.44 -10.78
N VAL A 31 5.86 1.24 -10.81
CA VAL A 31 6.28 0.57 -12.05
C VAL A 31 5.08 0.01 -12.82
N LEU A 32 4.14 -0.62 -12.12
CA LEU A 32 2.93 -1.22 -12.72
C LEU A 32 2.02 -0.18 -13.38
N THR A 33 1.89 1.00 -12.77
CA THR A 33 1.13 2.13 -13.34
C THR A 33 1.82 2.74 -14.56
N GLN A 34 3.10 2.41 -14.82
CA GLN A 34 3.94 2.98 -15.87
C GLN A 34 3.99 4.52 -15.84
N ARG A 35 3.71 5.11 -14.68
CA ARG A 35 3.57 6.55 -14.48
C ARG A 35 4.18 6.94 -13.14
N HIS A 36 5.22 7.75 -13.21
CA HIS A 36 5.83 8.36 -12.03
C HIS A 36 4.97 9.54 -11.54
N HIS A 37 3.78 9.24 -11.03
CA HIS A 37 2.90 10.27 -10.49
C HIS A 37 3.57 10.93 -9.26
N PRO A 38 3.62 12.27 -9.17
CA PRO A 38 4.29 12.96 -8.07
C PRO A 38 3.86 12.49 -6.67
N ASN A 39 2.57 12.15 -6.50
CA ASN A 39 2.06 11.62 -5.23
C ASN A 39 2.71 10.28 -4.82
N MET A 40 2.99 9.39 -5.77
CA MET A 40 3.67 8.11 -5.48
C MET A 40 5.14 8.34 -5.14
N LEU A 41 5.82 9.26 -5.83
CA LEU A 41 7.21 9.65 -5.50
C LEU A 41 7.30 10.26 -4.09
N ILE A 42 6.35 11.13 -3.72
CA ILE A 42 6.28 11.71 -2.37
C ILE A 42 6.03 10.62 -1.32
N LEU A 43 5.14 9.67 -1.60
CA LEU A 43 4.86 8.56 -0.69
C LEU A 43 6.12 7.69 -0.49
N LEU A 44 6.79 7.32 -1.58
CA LEU A 44 8.03 6.55 -1.56
C LEU A 44 9.11 7.28 -0.75
N PHE A 45 9.37 8.56 -1.07
CA PHE A 45 10.37 9.37 -0.37
C PHE A 45 10.12 9.45 1.14
N LYS A 46 8.86 9.68 1.55
CA LYS A 46 8.49 9.72 2.97
C LYS A 46 8.75 8.39 3.66
N PHE A 47 8.33 7.27 3.06
CA PHE A 47 8.51 5.96 3.65
C PHE A 47 9.99 5.55 3.70
N SER A 48 10.76 5.80 2.64
CA SER A 48 12.20 5.53 2.61
C SER A 48 12.95 6.33 3.69
N ALA A 49 12.61 7.61 3.87
CA ALA A 49 13.21 8.45 4.90
C ALA A 49 12.88 7.95 6.32
N HIS A 50 11.66 7.47 6.55
CA HIS A 50 11.24 6.95 7.87
C HIS A 50 11.84 5.57 8.20
N PHE A 51 12.12 4.75 7.20
CA PHE A 51 12.55 3.36 7.41
C PHE A 51 14.06 3.14 7.26
N ALA A 52 14.81 4.16 6.84
CA ALA A 52 16.26 4.09 6.66
C ALA A 52 16.70 2.88 5.82
N VAL A 53 15.91 2.53 4.81
CA VAL A 53 16.17 1.41 3.91
C VAL A 53 17.40 1.71 3.06
N GLN A 54 18.33 0.75 2.94
CA GLN A 54 19.58 0.89 2.18
C GLN A 54 19.37 0.55 0.69
N ASP A 55 20.07 1.25 -0.20
CA ASP A 55 19.83 1.34 -1.66
C ASP A 55 20.15 0.08 -2.50
N HIS A 56 19.90 -1.15 -2.03
CA HIS A 56 20.52 -2.34 -2.66
C HIS A 56 19.57 -3.42 -3.20
N ASN A 57 18.25 -3.20 -3.23
CA ASN A 57 17.32 -4.21 -3.74
C ASN A 57 16.49 -3.73 -4.95
N ASP A 58 16.16 -4.68 -5.83
CA ASP A 58 15.10 -4.54 -6.85
C ASP A 58 13.73 -4.50 -6.15
N TYR A 59 13.36 -3.31 -5.68
CA TYR A 59 12.14 -3.09 -4.89
C TYR A 59 10.85 -3.14 -5.72
N ASP A 60 10.95 -3.15 -7.06
CA ASP A 60 9.81 -3.17 -7.97
C ASP A 60 9.39 -4.57 -8.42
N ASP A 61 10.08 -5.63 -7.98
CA ASP A 61 9.70 -7.02 -8.27
C ASP A 61 8.40 -7.42 -7.55
N TRP A 62 7.35 -7.68 -8.35
CA TRP A 62 6.03 -8.11 -7.87
C TRP A 62 6.05 -9.48 -7.18
N GLN A 63 6.80 -10.43 -7.72
CA GLN A 63 6.85 -11.77 -7.14
C GLN A 63 7.56 -11.73 -5.79
N ALA A 64 8.65 -10.98 -5.68
CA ALA A 64 9.34 -10.76 -4.41
C ALA A 64 8.43 -10.08 -3.37
N PHE A 65 7.53 -9.18 -3.80
CA PHE A 65 6.54 -8.60 -2.90
C PHE A 65 5.50 -9.64 -2.43
N LEU A 66 5.00 -10.51 -3.31
CA LEU A 66 4.09 -11.59 -2.93
C LEU A 66 4.72 -12.57 -1.95
N ASP A 67 5.97 -12.94 -2.17
CA ASP A 67 6.71 -13.83 -1.28
C ASP A 67 6.88 -13.19 0.10
N LEU A 68 7.22 -11.89 0.15
CA LEU A 68 7.35 -11.13 1.40
C LEU A 68 6.03 -11.09 2.18
N LEU A 69 4.87 -10.95 1.53
CA LEU A 69 3.56 -10.98 2.19
C LEU A 69 3.28 -12.29 2.96
N ASN A 70 3.96 -13.38 2.60
CA ASN A 70 3.84 -14.67 3.27
C ASN A 70 4.87 -14.85 4.40
N GLU A 71 5.84 -13.95 4.53
CA GLU A 71 6.91 -14.02 5.53
C GLU A 71 6.73 -13.08 6.72
N VAL A 72 5.82 -12.10 6.60
CA VAL A 72 5.52 -11.12 7.64
C VAL A 72 4.38 -11.58 8.55
N SER A 73 4.19 -10.92 9.69
CA SER A 73 3.03 -11.21 10.56
C SER A 73 1.72 -10.86 9.86
N ILE A 74 0.59 -11.37 10.38
CA ILE A 74 -0.73 -11.08 9.80
C ILE A 74 -1.08 -9.59 9.90
N GLU A 75 -0.71 -8.94 11.01
CA GLU A 75 -0.90 -7.50 11.22
C GLU A 75 -0.06 -6.68 10.23
N GLU A 76 1.20 -7.07 10.04
CA GLU A 76 2.09 -6.46 9.06
C GLU A 76 1.59 -6.67 7.64
N ARG A 77 1.05 -7.85 7.32
CA ARG A 77 0.43 -8.14 6.04
C ARG A 77 -0.72 -7.18 5.75
N TYR A 78 -1.65 -6.99 6.71
CA TYR A 78 -2.76 -6.04 6.52
C TYR A 78 -2.28 -4.61 6.33
N PHE A 79 -1.28 -4.19 7.09
CA PHE A 79 -0.63 -2.89 6.89
C PHE A 79 -0.08 -2.73 5.45
N LEU A 80 0.60 -3.76 4.93
CA LEU A 80 1.15 -3.75 3.57
C LEU A 80 0.06 -3.71 2.50
N LEU A 81 -1.02 -4.48 2.67
CA LEU A 81 -2.16 -4.48 1.76
C LEU A 81 -2.91 -3.14 1.78
N ASP A 82 -3.06 -2.51 2.95
CA ASP A 82 -3.60 -1.16 3.09
C ASP A 82 -2.79 -0.16 2.29
N LEU A 83 -1.46 -0.19 2.45
CA LEU A 83 -0.55 0.70 1.75
C LEU A 83 -0.59 0.48 0.23
N LEU A 84 -0.59 -0.79 -0.22
CA LEU A 84 -0.72 -1.16 -1.63
C LEU A 84 -2.01 -0.61 -2.24
N SER A 85 -3.13 -0.72 -1.51
CA SER A 85 -4.43 -0.21 -1.97
C SER A 85 -4.45 1.30 -2.13
N ILE A 86 -3.76 2.04 -1.25
CA ILE A 86 -3.64 3.50 -1.34
C ILE A 86 -2.74 3.89 -2.51
N ALA A 87 -1.60 3.21 -2.68
CA ALA A 87 -0.67 3.45 -3.78
C ALA A 87 -1.35 3.26 -5.15
N ALA A 88 -2.16 2.19 -5.31
CA ALA A 88 -2.89 1.88 -6.53
C ALA A 88 -3.92 2.94 -6.95
N VAL A 89 -4.34 3.83 -6.05
CA VAL A 89 -5.32 4.87 -6.38
C VAL A 89 -4.66 6.13 -6.96
N PHE A 90 -3.37 6.36 -6.71
CA PHE A 90 -2.76 7.66 -7.02
C PHE A 90 -2.63 8.00 -8.51
N ASP A 91 -2.60 7.02 -9.41
CA ASP A 91 -2.69 7.28 -10.86
C ASP A 91 -4.14 7.58 -11.34
N GLY A 92 -5.12 7.51 -10.43
CA GLY A 92 -6.52 7.83 -10.71
C GLY A 92 -7.23 6.82 -11.61
N ARG A 93 -6.56 5.79 -12.10
CA ARG A 93 -7.11 4.69 -12.89
C ARG A 93 -6.39 3.39 -12.54
N LEU A 94 -7.14 2.29 -12.49
CA LEU A 94 -6.56 0.95 -12.48
C LEU A 94 -6.46 0.47 -13.93
N SER A 95 -5.24 0.24 -14.38
CA SER A 95 -4.91 -0.42 -15.64
C SER A 95 -5.41 -1.86 -15.66
N PRO A 96 -5.54 -2.48 -16.85
CA PRO A 96 -5.85 -3.91 -16.97
C PRO A 96 -4.85 -4.80 -16.23
N LEU A 97 -3.57 -4.39 -16.19
CA LEU A 97 -2.51 -5.13 -15.50
C LEU A 97 -2.72 -5.11 -13.98
N GLU A 98 -2.98 -3.94 -13.39
CA GLU A 98 -3.25 -3.82 -11.95
C GLU A 98 -4.49 -4.61 -11.54
N LYS A 99 -5.55 -4.59 -12.37
CA LYS A 99 -6.76 -5.39 -12.12
C LYS A 99 -6.51 -6.90 -12.11
N ARG A 100 -5.45 -7.36 -12.77
CA ARG A 100 -5.04 -8.77 -12.79
C ARG A 100 -4.13 -9.10 -11.60
N LEU A 101 -3.17 -8.23 -11.30
CA LEU A 101 -2.15 -8.49 -10.27
C LEU A 101 -2.65 -8.23 -8.85
N LEU A 102 -3.34 -7.12 -8.59
CA LEU A 102 -3.81 -6.76 -7.25
C LEU A 102 -4.59 -7.89 -6.53
N PRO A 103 -5.49 -8.64 -7.21
CA PRO A 103 -6.13 -9.81 -6.60
C PRO A 103 -5.18 -10.89 -6.08
N GLU A 104 -3.99 -11.06 -6.67
CA GLU A 104 -2.98 -12.02 -6.22
C GLU A 104 -2.44 -11.65 -4.84
N ALA A 105 -2.18 -10.36 -4.59
CA ALA A 105 -1.73 -9.88 -3.28
C ALA A 105 -2.86 -9.91 -2.24
N PHE A 106 -4.07 -9.50 -2.62
CA PHE A 106 -5.19 -9.41 -1.69
C PHE A 106 -5.76 -10.77 -1.29
N GLY A 107 -5.67 -11.79 -2.15
CA GLY A 107 -6.18 -13.12 -1.90
C GLY A 107 -7.65 -13.10 -1.47
N ASN A 108 -7.96 -13.68 -0.31
CA ASN A 108 -9.31 -13.75 0.24
C ASN A 108 -9.94 -12.37 0.54
N LEU A 109 -9.11 -11.33 0.72
CA LEU A 109 -9.56 -9.96 1.00
C LEU A 109 -9.76 -9.13 -0.28
N ASN A 110 -9.64 -9.74 -1.47
CA ASN A 110 -9.72 -9.04 -2.75
C ASN A 110 -10.98 -8.20 -2.91
N ALA A 111 -12.16 -8.72 -2.54
CA ALA A 111 -13.41 -7.97 -2.66
C ALA A 111 -13.36 -6.66 -1.86
N ILE A 112 -12.86 -6.73 -0.62
CA ILE A 112 -12.79 -5.62 0.33
C ILE A 112 -11.79 -4.56 -0.16
N TYR A 113 -10.59 -4.98 -0.54
CA TYR A 113 -9.56 -4.06 -1.01
C TYR A 113 -9.89 -3.44 -2.37
N MET A 114 -10.48 -4.19 -3.29
CA MET A 114 -10.91 -3.65 -4.58
C MET A 114 -12.06 -2.64 -4.43
N GLU A 115 -13.02 -2.89 -3.54
CA GLU A 115 -14.07 -1.92 -3.21
C GLU A 115 -13.48 -0.64 -2.58
N ARG A 116 -12.53 -0.80 -1.66
CA ARG A 116 -11.81 0.32 -1.04
C ARG A 116 -11.11 1.17 -2.09
N ILE A 117 -10.40 0.56 -3.05
CA ILE A 117 -9.73 1.26 -4.16
C ILE A 117 -10.73 2.05 -4.99
N GLN A 118 -11.88 1.45 -5.35
CA GLN A 118 -12.92 2.17 -6.12
C GLN A 118 -13.51 3.34 -5.33
N SER A 119 -13.73 3.16 -4.03
CA SER A 119 -14.26 4.20 -3.14
C SER A 119 -13.29 5.37 -2.99
N LEU A 120 -12.02 5.08 -2.74
CA LEU A 120 -10.93 6.08 -2.67
C LEU A 120 -10.83 6.85 -3.99
N LYS A 121 -10.78 6.15 -5.12
CA LYS A 121 -10.76 6.75 -6.45
C LYS A 121 -11.96 7.68 -6.67
N LYS A 122 -13.18 7.25 -6.33
CA LYS A 122 -14.39 8.07 -6.47
C LYS A 122 -14.30 9.35 -5.63
N CYS A 123 -13.80 9.25 -4.39
CA CYS A 123 -13.59 10.42 -3.53
C CYS A 123 -12.57 11.41 -4.11
N LEU A 124 -11.43 10.92 -4.59
CA LEU A 124 -10.40 11.78 -5.18
C LEU A 124 -10.87 12.46 -6.46
N LEU A 125 -11.50 11.73 -7.39
CA LEU A 125 -12.03 12.29 -8.63
C LEU A 125 -13.14 13.31 -8.40
N SER A 126 -13.90 13.18 -7.30
CA SER A 126 -14.94 14.14 -6.92
C SER A 126 -14.46 15.27 -6.01
N GLY A 127 -13.14 15.40 -5.76
CA GLY A 127 -12.59 16.42 -4.85
C GLY A 127 -12.96 16.27 -3.37
N ARG A 128 -13.47 15.10 -2.96
CA ARG A 128 -13.89 14.82 -1.56
C ARG A 128 -12.70 14.38 -0.72
N ILE A 129 -11.76 15.29 -0.48
CA ILE A 129 -10.47 15.01 0.16
C ILE A 129 -10.62 14.50 1.60
N HIS A 130 -11.54 15.06 2.40
CA HIS A 130 -11.77 14.58 3.77
C HIS A 130 -12.29 13.14 3.82
N ALA A 131 -13.20 12.78 2.90
CA ALA A 131 -13.70 11.42 2.78
C ALA A 131 -12.62 10.46 2.27
N ALA A 132 -11.75 10.91 1.36
CA ALA A 132 -10.58 10.15 0.94
C ALA A 132 -9.61 9.91 2.11
N LYS A 133 -9.31 10.94 2.91
CA LYS A 133 -8.45 10.82 4.11
C LYS A 133 -8.99 9.76 5.08
N ALA A 134 -10.29 9.71 5.31
CA ALA A 134 -10.91 8.71 6.19
C ALA A 134 -10.74 7.27 5.70
N LEU A 135 -10.57 7.06 4.40
CA LEU A 135 -10.35 5.75 3.77
C LEU A 135 -8.85 5.38 3.63
N CYS A 136 -7.93 6.29 3.92
CA CYS A 136 -6.49 6.08 3.86
C CYS A 136 -5.87 5.55 5.16
N GLN A 137 -6.67 4.99 6.07
CA GLN A 137 -6.15 4.44 7.32
C GLN A 137 -5.33 3.16 7.09
N LEU A 138 -4.23 2.98 7.81
CA LEU A 138 -3.30 1.84 7.68
C LEU A 138 -3.47 0.84 8.83
N ASN A 139 -4.72 0.58 9.21
CA ASN A 139 -5.11 -0.13 10.44
C ASN A 139 -6.20 -1.19 10.19
N TYR A 140 -6.35 -1.69 8.95
CA TYR A 140 -7.37 -2.68 8.66
C TYR A 140 -7.20 -3.93 9.54
N GLN A 141 -8.29 -4.35 10.16
CA GLN A 141 -8.41 -5.61 10.87
C GLN A 141 -9.69 -6.30 10.37
N PRO A 142 -9.59 -7.46 9.71
CA PRO A 142 -10.77 -8.21 9.31
C PRO A 142 -11.53 -8.70 10.54
N GLU A 143 -12.85 -8.82 10.42
CA GLU A 143 -13.67 -9.44 11.47
C GLU A 143 -13.19 -10.89 11.73
N PRO A 144 -13.25 -11.37 13.00
CA PRO A 144 -12.85 -12.73 13.34
C PRO A 144 -13.72 -13.73 12.56
N GLY A 145 -13.14 -14.32 11.51
CA GLY A 145 -13.83 -15.21 10.56
C GLY A 145 -13.47 -14.99 9.08
N LEU A 146 -12.84 -13.86 8.74
CA LEU A 146 -12.31 -13.55 7.40
C LEU A 146 -10.77 -13.58 7.32
N SER A 147 -10.11 -13.89 8.44
CA SER A 147 -8.66 -14.08 8.52
C SER A 147 -8.26 -15.32 7.71
N ALA A 148 -7.39 -15.11 6.72
CA ALA A 148 -6.73 -16.16 5.96
C ALA A 148 -5.88 -17.07 6.86
#